data_AF-A0A9X9A7V9-F1
#
_entry.id   AF-A0A9X9A7V9-F1
#
_cell.length_a   1.000
_cell.length_b   1.000
_cell.length_c   1.000
_cell.angle_alpha   90.00
_cell.angle_beta   90.00
_cell.angle_gamma   90.00
#
_symmetry.space_group_name_H-M   'P 1'
#
loop_
_entity.id
_entity.type
_entity.pdbx_description
1 polymer ?
#
loop_
_entity_poly.entity_id
_entity_poly.type
_entity_poly.pdbx_seq_one_letter_code
_entity_poly.pdbx_strand_id
1 'polypeptide(L)' 'MSGTVATANSAASMTDTKVTVVDSQFITHALAYQVIEAAKMANDGRSLEEILKRVDEVRKNTRLYVVVDTLENLV' A
#
# COMPACT_ATOMS: atom_id res chain seq x y z
N MET A 1 3.89 9.63 5.79
CA MET A 1 5.12 9.03 5.22
C MET A 1 5.91 8.42 6.36
N SER A 2 6.55 7.27 6.14
CA SER A 2 7.28 6.51 7.17
C SER A 2 8.38 5.67 6.53
N GLY A 3 9.42 5.33 7.29
CA GLY A 3 10.47 4.38 6.88
C GLY A 3 9.98 2.94 6.72
N THR A 4 8.73 2.63 7.11
CA THR A 4 8.17 1.27 7.09
C THR A 4 8.32 0.56 5.73
N VAL A 5 8.11 1.26 4.60
CA VAL A 5 8.25 0.63 3.27
C VAL A 5 9.70 0.31 2.95
N ALA A 6 10.65 1.14 3.39
CA ALA A 6 12.07 0.88 3.23
C ALA A 6 12.51 -0.31 4.09
N THR A 7 12.06 -0.37 5.35
CA THR A 7 12.30 -1.52 6.22
C THR A 7 11.74 -2.81 5.63
N ALA A 8 10.53 -2.77 5.06
CA ALA A 8 9.94 -3.93 4.38
C ALA A 8 10.76 -4.38 3.17
N ASN A 9 11.28 -3.44 2.36
CA ASN A 9 12.17 -3.76 1.24
C ASN A 9 13.48 -4.40 1.71
N SER A 10 14.11 -3.86 2.76
CA SER A 10 15.31 -4.46 3.33
C SER A 10 15.04 -5.88 3.83
N ALA A 11 13.95 -6.10 4.57
CA ALA A 11 13.57 -7.42 5.05
C ALA A 11 13.28 -8.40 3.89
N ALA A 12 12.62 -7.95 2.83
CA ALA A 12 12.37 -8.76 1.63
C ALA A 12 13.67 -9.23 0.95
N SER A 13 14.73 -8.41 0.97
CA SER A 13 16.05 -8.81 0.43
C SER A 13 16.84 -9.79 1.31
N MET A 14 16.44 -9.97 2.57
CA MET A 14 17.12 -10.85 3.53
C MET A 14 16.54 -12.29 3.54
N THR A 15 15.53 -12.58 2.72
CA THR A 15 14.86 -13.88 2.66
C THR A 15 14.83 -14.42 1.23
N ASP A 16 14.87 -15.75 1.09
CA ASP A 16 14.64 -16.42 -0.20
C ASP A 16 13.16 -16.43 -0.63
N THR A 17 12.26 -15.96 0.25
CA THR A 17 10.84 -15.84 -0.05
C THR A 17 10.61 -14.79 -1.14
N LYS A 18 9.80 -15.12 -2.14
CA LYS A 18 9.41 -14.15 -3.18
C LYS A 18 8.44 -13.13 -2.60
N VAL A 19 8.95 -11.95 -2.24
CA VAL A 19 8.17 -10.85 -1.67
C VAL A 19 8.17 -9.66 -2.64
N THR A 20 6.99 -9.10 -2.91
CA THR A 20 6.84 -7.83 -3.63
C THR A 20 6.31 -6.78 -2.65
N VAL A 21 7.10 -5.72 -2.46
CA VAL A 21 6.73 -4.60 -1.59
C VAL A 21 6.14 -3.48 -2.44
N VAL A 22 4.99 -2.93 -2.02
CA VAL A 22 4.30 -1.85 -2.72
C VAL A 22 4.16 -0.66 -1.78
N ASP A 23 4.63 0.51 -2.22
CA ASP A 23 4.32 1.78 -1.56
C ASP A 23 2.92 2.27 -1.99
N SER A 24 2.00 2.27 -1.04
CA SER A 24 0.61 2.70 -1.26
C SER A 24 0.47 4.19 -1.53
N GLN A 25 1.47 4.99 -1.17
CA GLN A 25 1.45 6.47 -1.18
C GLN A 25 0.31 7.10 -0.35
N PHE A 26 -0.35 6.31 0.50
CA PHE A 26 -1.47 6.73 1.32
C PHE A 26 -1.35 6.18 2.75
N ILE A 27 -2.25 6.63 3.61
CA ILE A 27 -2.43 6.14 4.98
C ILE A 27 -3.93 5.90 5.22
N THR A 28 -4.27 5.35 6.40
CA THR A 28 -5.66 5.09 6.83
C THR A 28 -6.46 4.30 5.77
N HIS A 29 -7.74 4.64 5.57
CA HIS A 29 -8.65 3.97 4.67
C HIS A 29 -8.18 3.96 3.21
N ALA A 30 -7.47 5.01 2.75
CA ALA A 30 -6.94 5.07 1.39
C ALA A 30 -5.85 4.00 1.12
N LEU A 31 -5.04 3.66 2.13
CA LEU A 31 -4.17 2.49 2.11
C LEU A 31 -5.00 1.20 2.19
N ALA A 32 -6.00 1.15 3.08
CA ALA A 32 -6.82 -0.05 3.28
C ALA A 32 -7.56 -0.50 2.00
N TYR A 33 -8.04 0.43 1.16
CA TYR A 33 -8.69 0.09 -0.10
C TYR A 33 -7.79 -0.72 -1.04
N GLN A 34 -6.50 -0.39 -1.09
CA GLN A 34 -5.51 -1.12 -1.88
C GLN A 34 -5.29 -2.53 -1.32
N VAL A 35 -5.15 -2.66 0.01
CA VAL A 35 -4.91 -3.94 0.69
C VAL A 35 -6.11 -4.89 0.57
N ILE A 36 -7.32 -4.38 0.81
CA ILE A 36 -8.56 -5.16 0.75
C ILE A 36 -8.80 -5.69 -0.68
N GLU A 37 -8.59 -4.86 -1.70
CA GLU A 37 -8.74 -5.28 -3.09
C GLU A 37 -7.70 -6.35 -3.47
N ALA A 38 -6.44 -6.16 -3.09
CA ALA A 38 -5.39 -7.14 -3.32
C ALA A 38 -5.70 -8.49 -2.65
N ALA A 39 -6.17 -8.47 -1.40
CA ALA A 39 -6.52 -9.68 -0.66
C ALA A 39 -7.71 -10.42 -1.29
N LYS A 40 -8.74 -9.71 -1.75
CA LYS A 40 -9.88 -10.32 -2.48
C LYS A 40 -9.39 -11.02 -3.74
N MET A 41 -8.63 -10.33 -4.58
CA MET A 41 -8.10 -10.91 -5.82
C MET A 41 -7.16 -12.10 -5.57
N ALA A 42 -6.35 -12.04 -4.52
CA ALA A 42 -5.50 -13.16 -4.12
C ALA A 42 -6.33 -14.39 -3.72
N ASN A 43 -7.42 -14.18 -2.95
CA ASN A 43 -8.35 -15.26 -2.59
C ASN A 43 -9.07 -15.85 -3.80
N ASP A 44 -9.31 -15.03 -4.83
CA ASP A 44 -9.88 -15.46 -6.11
C ASP A 44 -8.85 -16.12 -7.05
N GLY A 45 -7.59 -16.28 -6.61
CA GLY A 45 -6.52 -16.95 -7.37
C GLY A 45 -5.95 -16.14 -8.53
N ARG A 46 -6.11 -14.82 -8.52
CA ARG A 46 -5.57 -13.91 -9.56
C ARG A 46 -4.04 -13.86 -9.49
N SER A 47 -3.41 -13.56 -10.63
CA SER A 47 -1.94 -13.49 -10.69
C SER A 47 -1.40 -12.24 -9.99
N LEU A 48 -0.12 -12.27 -9.60
CA LEU A 48 0.54 -11.11 -9.00
C LEU A 48 0.49 -9.88 -9.92
N GLU A 49 0.72 -10.04 -11.22
CA GLU A 49 0.68 -8.94 -12.19
C GLU A 49 -0.71 -8.29 -12.28
N GLU A 50 -1.76 -9.11 -12.27
CA GLU A 50 -3.14 -8.63 -12.28
C GLU A 50 -3.48 -7.86 -10.99
N ILE A 51 -3.02 -8.37 -9.84
CA ILE A 51 -3.19 -7.72 -8.54
C ILE A 51 -2.46 -6.38 -8.52
N LEU A 52 -1.20 -6.32 -8.94
CA LEU A 52 -0.40 -5.09 -8.96
C LEU A 52 -1.03 -4.02 -9.87
N LYS A 53 -1.51 -4.44 -11.05
CA LYS A 53 -2.22 -3.53 -11.96
C LYS A 53 -3.48 -2.97 -11.30
N ARG A 54 -4.29 -3.82 -10.66
CA ARG A 54 -5.52 -3.39 -10.00
C ARG A 54 -5.24 -2.46 -8.81
N VAL A 55 -4.24 -2.76 -8.00
CA VAL A 55 -3.83 -1.93 -6.86
C VAL A 55 -3.40 -0.54 -7.35
N ASP A 56 -2.63 -0.44 -8.44
CA ASP A 56 -2.25 0.84 -9.04
C ASP A 56 -3.48 1.63 -9.54
N GLU A 57 -4.45 0.97 -10.16
CA GLU A 57 -5.72 1.60 -10.55
C GLU A 57 -6.51 2.13 -9.34
N VAL A 58 -6.63 1.34 -8.27
CA VAL A 58 -7.29 1.77 -7.02
C VAL A 58 -6.57 2.99 -6.45
N ARG A 59 -5.24 2.96 -6.39
CA ARG A 59 -4.41 4.08 -5.92
C ARG A 59 -4.65 5.34 -6.74
N LYS A 60 -4.60 5.25 -8.07
CA LYS A 60 -4.83 6.39 -9.00
C LYS A 60 -6.21 7.02 -8.87
N ASN A 61 -7.21 6.22 -8.49
CA ASN A 61 -8.59 6.67 -8.31
C ASN A 61 -8.93 7.02 -6.85
N THR A 62 -7.96 7.02 -5.95
CA THR A 62 -8.15 7.36 -4.54
C THR A 62 -7.72 8.80 -4.27
N ARG A 63 -8.51 9.53 -3.48
CA ARG A 63 -8.16 10.84 -2.95
C ARG A 63 -8.27 10.82 -1.43
N LEU A 64 -7.29 11.42 -0.77
CA LEU A 64 -7.25 11.55 0.68
C LEU A 64 -7.18 13.03 1.04
N TYR A 65 -8.15 13.50 1.81
CA TYR A 65 -8.18 14.84 2.38
C TYR A 65 -7.98 14.72 3.89
N VAL A 66 -7.09 15.54 4.43
CA VAL A 66 -6.80 15.58 5.86
C VAL A 66 -7.16 16.96 6.37
N VAL A 67 -7.98 17.00 7.41
CA VAL A 67 -8.31 18.21 8.16
C VAL A 67 -7.73 18.04 9.55
N VAL A 68 -7.03 19.07 10.03
CA VAL A 68 -6.40 19.07 11.36
C VAL A 68 -6.81 20.32 12.12
N ASP A 69 -6.96 20.18 13.44
CA ASP A 69 -7.32 21.29 14.32
C ASP A 69 -6.12 22.21 14.59
N THR A 70 -4.90 21.66 14.57
CA THR A 70 -3.65 22.39 14.77
C THR A 70 -2.52 21.82 13.90
N LEU A 71 -1.59 22.68 13.51
CA LEU A 71 -0.39 22.30 12.76
C LEU A 71 0.80 21.94 13.65
N GLU A 72 0.70 22.10 14.98
CA GLU A 72 1.80 21.83 15.92
C GLU A 72 2.40 20.43 15.79
N ASN A 73 1.60 19.45 15.39
CA ASN A 73 2.04 18.07 15.21
C ASN A 73 2.44 17.71 13.76
N LEU A 74 2.46 18.70 12.86
CA LEU A 74 2.79 18.53 11.43
C LEU A 74 4.07 19.28 11.00
N VAL A 75 4.74 19.95 11.95
CA VAL A 75 6.04 20.64 11.74
C VAL A 75 7.21 19.66 11.76
#